data_AF-F0X6X8-F1
#
_entry.id   AF-F0X6X8-F1
#
_cell.length_a   1.000
_cell.length_b   1.000
_cell.length_c   1.000
_cell.angle_alpha   90.00
_cell.angle_beta   90.00
_cell.angle_gamma   90.00
#
_symmetry.space_group_name_H-M   'P 1'
#
loop_
_entity.id
_entity.type
_entity.pdbx_description
1 polymer ?
#
loop_
_entity_poly.entity_id
_entity_poly.type
_entity_poly.pdbx_seq_one_letter_code
_entity_poly.pdbx_strand_id
1 'polypeptide(L)'
;MSGIEVIGLALAFWPVVGAMKELYDVTKGGTGKSLALTIQVQERIFKECVLKLLQSDEDLSEKDRAGLANGEKSFESLWKDAEFSSRLESRLDPEMCILIKHQVGQISKMVASLQKLVGPSKTEGPKKSGSTIMTGVKRVLRKDEIKKGITSLAQYNDSLRRLLESCSNTAYADAKPSTARTHHRRQSQEVRRRGENTQFYNGFHEVLGKSFRCNCSRGHQANLSVSDTFVMFQAEELTRAMSSFRLRERSDTIESDVTAVGSPTCSPDEEEDDMSELIRSTWSPARNGSQAAQPCEQAALLVKYSEIRGVQNFTPIPDLCQWIHTVRMSPPNSPGISELNGVLGNDSNRYTVRAPRQNVPMSIVPMDQWLTSCGTERKKRRVRAELAMNLASTILQFYPTPWIESSWTWRNFSVAQDDSSHHLVITQRFWSMDMPRHSLTPAPSRFWQTFSDLDPMLVRLGFALIELALGRRLSDIRTDNERGDETDVVVDDGRQDMDLADYSTAMAILQSNEIRDEIGNAYQCVVDACLRCRVLSDDGLMVLKSDLGRFESDLEQFVVEPLRDYHSTIWGNMPVATF
;
A
#
# COMPACT_ATOMS: atom_id res chain seq x y z
N MET A 1 -16.76 8.13 45.20
CA MET A 1 -15.87 7.70 44.12
C MET A 1 -15.30 8.94 43.49
N SER A 2 -13.98 9.07 43.40
CA SER A 2 -13.39 10.09 42.53
C SER A 2 -13.96 9.88 41.11
N GLY A 3 -14.13 10.95 40.33
CA GLY A 3 -14.67 10.80 38.97
C GLY A 3 -13.72 10.03 38.03
N ILE A 4 -12.47 9.78 38.47
CA ILE A 4 -11.44 9.00 37.77
C ILE A 4 -11.56 7.51 38.09
N GLU A 5 -11.96 7.14 39.32
CA GLU A 5 -12.31 5.76 39.65
C GLU A 5 -13.44 5.24 38.72
N VAL A 6 -14.30 6.14 38.24
CA VAL A 6 -15.38 5.83 37.29
C VAL A 6 -14.85 5.43 35.92
N ILE A 7 -13.69 5.96 35.50
CA ILE A 7 -12.99 5.56 34.27
C ILE A 7 -12.49 4.12 34.42
N GLY A 8 -11.79 3.84 35.52
CA GLY A 8 -11.35 2.49 35.87
C GLY A 8 -12.52 1.50 35.95
N LEU A 9 -13.66 1.94 36.51
CA LEU A 9 -14.88 1.13 36.58
C LEU A 9 -15.46 0.85 35.19
N ALA A 10 -15.57 1.88 34.34
CA ALA A 10 -16.08 1.74 32.96
C ALA A 10 -15.20 0.79 32.13
N LEU A 11 -13.88 0.86 32.30
CA LEU A 11 -12.91 -0.04 31.66
C LEU A 11 -13.00 -1.46 32.21
N ALA A 12 -13.14 -1.63 33.52
CA ALA A 12 -13.31 -2.94 34.15
C ALA A 12 -14.61 -3.65 33.74
N PHE A 13 -15.66 -2.88 33.39
CA PHE A 13 -16.90 -3.44 32.87
C PHE A 13 -16.86 -3.75 31.37
N TRP A 14 -15.86 -3.25 30.64
CA TRP A 14 -15.81 -3.41 29.19
C TRP A 14 -15.60 -4.85 28.70
N PRO A 15 -14.76 -5.68 29.33
CA PRO A 15 -14.65 -7.11 29.00
C PRO A 15 -15.99 -7.86 29.07
N VAL A 16 -16.94 -7.38 29.87
CA VAL A 16 -18.29 -7.96 29.96
C VAL A 16 -19.12 -7.65 28.73
N VAL A 17 -18.92 -6.49 28.10
CA VAL A 17 -19.50 -6.15 26.80
C VAL A 17 -18.85 -6.99 25.69
N GLY A 18 -17.56 -7.28 25.82
CA GLY A 18 -16.85 -8.29 25.03
C GLY A 18 -17.50 -9.68 25.15
N ALA A 19 -17.86 -10.13 26.35
CA ALA A 19 -18.60 -11.39 26.54
C ALA A 19 -20.03 -11.36 25.98
N MET A 20 -20.66 -10.17 25.85
CA MET A 20 -21.96 -10.04 25.16
C MET A 20 -21.85 -10.38 23.68
N LYS A 21 -20.70 -10.11 23.04
CA LYS A 21 -20.41 -10.48 21.66
C LYS A 21 -20.59 -11.98 21.45
N GLU A 22 -19.93 -12.78 22.29
CA GLU A 22 -19.96 -14.23 22.21
C GLU A 22 -21.38 -14.78 22.45
N LEU A 23 -22.10 -14.22 23.43
CA LEU A 23 -23.47 -14.65 23.73
C LEU A 23 -24.47 -14.27 22.62
N TYR A 24 -24.24 -13.15 21.92
CA TYR A 24 -25.10 -12.66 20.86
C TYR A 24 -24.86 -13.38 19.53
N ASP A 25 -23.60 -13.70 19.21
CA ASP A 25 -23.22 -14.48 18.03
C ASP A 25 -23.80 -15.91 18.07
N VAL A 26 -23.88 -16.52 19.26
CA VAL A 26 -24.46 -17.88 19.44
C VAL A 26 -25.98 -17.88 19.26
N THR A 27 -26.67 -16.76 19.50
CA THR A 27 -28.14 -16.77 19.66
C THR A 27 -28.94 -16.26 18.47
N LYS A 28 -28.36 -15.53 17.50
CA LYS A 28 -29.12 -15.02 16.34
C LYS A 28 -28.31 -14.98 15.05
N GLY A 29 -28.57 -15.95 14.18
CA GLY A 29 -28.06 -16.01 12.80
C GLY A 29 -28.10 -14.65 12.08
N GLY A 30 -26.93 -14.25 11.58
CA GLY A 30 -26.72 -13.09 10.68
C GLY A 30 -26.76 -11.71 11.35
N THR A 31 -27.84 -11.37 12.05
CA THR A 31 -28.01 -10.03 12.67
C THR A 31 -27.15 -9.81 13.92
N GLY A 32 -26.61 -10.90 14.49
CA GLY A 32 -25.65 -10.88 15.60
C GLY A 32 -24.41 -10.04 15.32
N LYS A 33 -23.85 -10.27 14.13
CA LYS A 33 -22.54 -9.76 13.71
C LYS A 33 -22.47 -8.23 13.62
N SER A 34 -23.55 -7.58 13.16
CA SER A 34 -23.60 -6.12 13.04
C SER A 34 -23.58 -5.44 14.42
N LEU A 35 -24.32 -5.97 15.40
CA LEU A 35 -24.34 -5.41 16.74
C LEU A 35 -23.00 -5.62 17.47
N ALA A 36 -22.42 -6.81 17.28
CA ALA A 36 -21.09 -7.16 17.78
C ALA A 36 -20.01 -6.21 17.23
N LEU A 37 -20.05 -5.88 15.93
CA LEU A 37 -19.14 -4.93 15.32
C LEU A 37 -19.32 -3.52 15.91
N THR A 38 -20.56 -3.06 16.06
CA THR A 38 -20.84 -1.74 16.67
C THR A 38 -20.27 -1.65 18.09
N ILE A 39 -20.45 -2.70 18.89
CA ILE A 39 -19.88 -2.77 20.25
C ILE A 39 -18.34 -2.68 20.23
N GLN A 40 -17.67 -3.41 19.33
CA GLN A 40 -16.21 -3.35 19.19
C GLN A 40 -15.70 -1.98 18.73
N VAL A 41 -16.45 -1.32 17.84
CA VAL A 41 -16.13 0.05 17.45
C VAL A 41 -16.23 0.94 18.70
N GLN A 42 -17.31 0.88 19.44
CA GLN A 42 -17.47 1.68 20.67
C GLN A 42 -16.41 1.40 21.73
N GLU A 43 -15.94 0.15 21.81
CA GLU A 43 -14.80 -0.23 22.66
C GLU A 43 -13.53 0.50 22.28
N ARG A 44 -13.17 0.40 21.00
CA ARG A 44 -11.95 0.97 20.48
C ARG A 44 -11.95 2.49 20.68
N ILE A 45 -13.09 3.13 20.39
CA ILE A 45 -13.27 4.58 20.61
C ILE A 45 -13.03 4.95 22.08
N PHE A 46 -13.62 4.21 23.01
CA PHE A 46 -13.47 4.49 24.44
C PHE A 46 -12.02 4.27 24.91
N LYS A 47 -11.37 3.17 24.47
CA LYS A 47 -9.96 2.89 24.78
C LYS A 47 -9.02 3.97 24.25
N GLU A 48 -9.24 4.45 23.03
CA GLU A 48 -8.49 5.58 22.46
C GLU A 48 -8.69 6.87 23.25
N CYS A 49 -9.92 7.15 23.71
CA CYS A 49 -10.20 8.29 24.58
C CYS A 49 -9.42 8.19 25.90
N VAL A 50 -9.37 7.01 26.51
CA VAL A 50 -8.58 6.76 27.72
C VAL A 50 -7.09 6.91 27.45
N LEU A 51 -6.57 6.37 26.35
CA LEU A 51 -5.16 6.53 25.98
C LEU A 51 -4.79 8.01 25.77
N LYS A 52 -5.63 8.79 25.06
CA LYS A 52 -5.43 10.23 24.91
C LYS A 52 -5.40 10.94 26.26
N LEU A 53 -6.27 10.56 27.20
CA LEU A 53 -6.30 11.11 28.55
C LEU A 53 -5.01 10.79 29.35
N LEU A 54 -4.41 9.63 29.12
CA LEU A 54 -3.19 9.15 29.80
C LEU A 54 -1.89 9.57 29.11
N GLN A 55 -1.94 9.94 27.82
CA GLN A 55 -0.78 10.13 26.95
C GLN A 55 0.26 11.11 27.52
N SER A 56 -0.21 12.09 28.28
CA SER A 56 0.60 13.16 28.78
C SER A 56 1.17 12.91 30.18
N ASP A 57 0.90 11.76 30.80
CA ASP A 57 1.45 11.43 32.13
C ASP A 57 2.86 10.86 31.97
N GLU A 58 3.88 11.67 32.22
CA GLU A 58 5.29 11.28 32.07
C GLU A 58 5.69 10.17 33.06
N ASP A 59 5.01 10.06 34.19
CA ASP A 59 5.29 9.07 35.22
C ASP A 59 4.71 7.69 34.87
N LEU A 60 3.78 7.62 33.91
CA LEU A 60 3.23 6.35 33.44
C LEU A 60 4.11 5.75 32.34
N SER A 61 4.57 4.51 32.57
CA SER A 61 5.21 3.74 31.52
C SER A 61 4.20 3.40 30.41
N GLU A 62 4.68 3.17 29.19
CA GLU A 62 3.82 2.78 28.06
C GLU A 62 3.04 1.49 28.35
N LYS A 63 3.65 0.57 29.12
CA LYS A 63 3.01 -0.65 29.60
C LYS A 63 1.85 -0.35 30.55
N ASP A 64 2.00 0.60 31.46
CA ASP A 64 0.95 0.98 32.40
C ASP A 64 -0.21 1.66 31.66
N ARG A 65 0.08 2.52 30.69
CA ARG A 65 -0.94 3.16 29.83
C ARG A 65 -1.75 2.12 29.07
N ALA A 66 -1.08 1.13 28.46
CA ALA A 66 -1.75 0.04 27.76
C ALA A 66 -2.58 -0.84 28.72
N GLY A 67 -2.03 -1.19 29.89
CA GLY A 67 -2.73 -2.00 30.90
C GLY A 67 -3.97 -1.31 31.46
N LEU A 68 -3.87 0.00 31.74
CA LEU A 68 -5.00 0.85 32.15
C LEU A 68 -6.08 0.88 31.06
N ALA A 69 -5.73 1.17 29.81
CA ALA A 69 -6.68 1.23 28.69
C ALA A 69 -7.33 -0.12 28.37
N ASN A 70 -6.66 -1.24 28.66
CA ASN A 70 -7.22 -2.57 28.47
C ASN A 70 -8.14 -3.02 29.62
N GLY A 71 -8.22 -2.26 30.71
CA GLY A 71 -9.01 -2.63 31.89
C GLY A 71 -8.45 -3.85 32.63
N GLU A 72 -7.12 -4.04 32.59
CA GLU A 72 -6.47 -5.14 33.30
C GLU A 72 -6.66 -4.98 34.81
N LYS A 73 -7.09 -6.06 35.48
CA LYS A 73 -7.39 -6.04 36.93
C LYS A 73 -6.18 -5.66 37.79
N SER A 74 -4.97 -5.95 37.30
CA SER A 74 -3.69 -5.56 37.93
C SER A 74 -3.55 -4.04 38.10
N PHE A 75 -4.27 -3.24 37.33
CA PHE A 75 -4.20 -1.77 37.36
C PHE A 75 -5.40 -1.12 38.07
N GLU A 76 -6.34 -1.90 38.64
CA GLU A 76 -7.50 -1.36 39.35
C GLU A 76 -7.09 -0.53 40.58
N SER A 77 -5.98 -0.88 41.23
CA SER A 77 -5.42 -0.10 42.34
C SER A 77 -4.94 1.28 41.91
N LEU A 78 -4.45 1.42 40.67
CA LEU A 78 -3.89 2.67 40.16
C LEU A 78 -5.01 3.70 39.88
N TRP A 79 -6.18 3.24 39.41
CA TRP A 79 -7.38 4.08 39.30
C TRP A 79 -7.96 4.51 40.66
N LYS A 80 -7.62 3.80 41.75
CA LYS A 80 -8.01 4.14 43.13
C LYS A 80 -6.95 4.97 43.85
N ASP A 81 -5.79 5.16 43.24
CA ASP A 81 -4.73 5.99 43.81
C ASP A 81 -5.16 7.47 43.77
N ALA A 82 -5.18 8.08 44.96
CA ALA A 82 -5.55 9.47 45.14
C ALA A 82 -4.50 10.41 44.54
N GLU A 83 -3.23 10.02 44.56
CA GLU A 83 -2.15 10.82 43.96
C GLU A 83 -2.28 10.84 42.45
N PHE A 84 -2.41 9.65 41.83
CA PHE A 84 -2.67 9.52 40.40
C PHE A 84 -3.92 10.31 39.96
N SER A 85 -5.02 10.18 40.71
CA SER A 85 -6.24 10.94 40.44
C SER A 85 -5.98 12.45 40.51
N SER A 86 -5.31 12.93 41.55
CA SER A 86 -4.97 14.34 41.73
C SER A 86 -4.09 14.86 40.58
N ARG A 87 -3.07 14.08 40.15
CA ARG A 87 -2.22 14.43 39.01
C ARG A 87 -3.05 14.58 37.74
N LEU A 88 -3.90 13.60 37.42
CA LEU A 88 -4.75 13.65 36.24
C LEU A 88 -5.74 14.82 36.27
N GLU A 89 -6.35 15.10 37.42
CA GLU A 89 -7.27 16.24 37.59
C GLU A 89 -6.55 17.58 37.48
N SER A 90 -5.34 17.71 38.02
CA SER A 90 -4.56 18.95 37.99
C SER A 90 -4.15 19.38 36.58
N ARG A 91 -4.13 18.43 35.64
CA ARG A 91 -3.79 18.66 34.23
C ARG A 91 -4.97 19.04 33.38
N LEU A 92 -6.17 18.68 33.82
CA LEU A 92 -7.40 19.03 33.15
C LEU A 92 -7.86 20.37 33.69
N ASP A 93 -8.37 21.22 32.80
CA ASP A 93 -9.11 22.38 33.25
C ASP A 93 -10.25 21.93 34.21
N PRO A 94 -10.49 22.62 35.34
CA PRO A 94 -11.49 22.19 36.32
C PRO A 94 -12.89 21.99 35.74
N GLU A 95 -13.31 22.83 34.78
CA GLU A 95 -14.60 22.69 34.13
C GLU A 95 -14.62 21.47 33.20
N MET A 96 -13.56 21.27 32.42
CA MET A 96 -13.40 20.09 31.57
C MET A 96 -13.34 18.79 32.36
N CYS A 97 -12.66 18.79 33.50
CA CYS A 97 -12.58 17.66 34.41
C CYS A 97 -13.99 17.25 34.86
N ILE A 98 -14.85 18.22 35.23
CA ILE A 98 -16.25 17.95 35.58
C ILE A 98 -17.01 17.33 34.41
N LEU A 99 -16.85 17.86 33.19
CA LEU A 99 -17.52 17.36 31.99
C LEU A 99 -17.08 15.94 31.62
N ILE A 100 -15.78 15.65 31.64
CA ILE A 100 -15.21 14.32 31.37
C ILE A 100 -15.73 13.32 32.41
N LYS A 101 -15.65 13.66 33.70
CA LYS A 101 -16.19 12.82 34.79
C LYS A 101 -17.68 12.53 34.59
N HIS A 102 -18.45 13.53 34.15
CA HIS A 102 -19.85 13.33 33.82
C HIS A 102 -20.05 12.32 32.69
N GLN A 103 -19.37 12.50 31.55
CA GLN A 103 -19.52 11.62 30.38
C GLN A 103 -19.12 10.19 30.69
N VAL A 104 -17.97 9.99 31.34
CA VAL A 104 -17.50 8.67 31.77
C VAL A 104 -18.50 8.04 32.74
N GLY A 105 -19.07 8.83 33.67
CA GLY A 105 -20.14 8.38 34.55
C GLY A 105 -21.38 7.89 33.82
N GLN A 106 -21.78 8.54 32.73
CA GLN A 106 -22.89 8.08 31.90
C GLN A 106 -22.53 6.79 31.16
N ILE A 107 -21.33 6.70 30.57
CA ILE A 107 -20.83 5.49 29.92
C ILE A 107 -20.85 4.31 30.89
N SER A 108 -20.31 4.48 32.09
CA SER A 108 -20.29 3.44 33.13
C SER A 108 -21.70 2.96 33.51
N LYS A 109 -22.64 3.89 33.73
CA LYS A 109 -24.06 3.57 34.02
C LYS A 109 -24.72 2.82 32.86
N MET A 110 -24.43 3.22 31.62
CA MET A 110 -24.97 2.58 30.43
C MET A 110 -24.42 1.17 30.24
N VAL A 111 -23.11 0.98 30.39
CA VAL A 111 -22.47 -0.34 30.33
C VAL A 111 -23.03 -1.27 31.43
N ALA A 112 -23.15 -0.78 32.67
CA ALA A 112 -23.74 -1.55 33.76
C ALA A 112 -25.23 -1.89 33.52
N SER A 113 -25.99 -0.99 32.88
CA SER A 113 -27.39 -1.23 32.52
C SER A 113 -27.51 -2.28 31.42
N LEU A 114 -26.68 -2.18 30.38
CA LEU A 114 -26.57 -3.19 29.32
C LEU A 114 -26.20 -4.55 29.93
N GLN A 115 -25.28 -4.59 30.89
CA GLN A 115 -24.89 -5.81 31.60
C GLN A 115 -26.07 -6.44 32.35
N LYS A 116 -26.86 -5.65 33.06
CA LYS A 116 -28.07 -6.15 33.75
C LYS A 116 -29.12 -6.68 32.77
N LEU A 117 -29.27 -6.05 31.60
CA LEU A 117 -30.20 -6.47 30.56
C LEU A 117 -29.82 -7.81 29.91
N VAL A 118 -28.51 -8.04 29.73
CA VAL A 118 -28.01 -9.32 29.19
C VAL A 118 -28.00 -10.42 30.26
N GLY A 119 -27.81 -10.04 31.53
CA GLY A 119 -27.74 -10.97 32.65
C GLY A 119 -26.35 -11.57 32.84
N PRO A 120 -26.05 -12.14 34.03
CA PRO A 120 -24.77 -12.78 34.28
C PRO A 120 -24.61 -13.99 33.34
N SER A 121 -23.51 -14.03 32.59
CA SER A 121 -23.11 -15.20 31.80
C SER A 121 -22.85 -16.37 32.76
N LYS A 122 -23.88 -17.14 33.10
CA LYS A 122 -23.71 -18.39 33.83
C LYS A 122 -23.28 -19.45 32.83
N THR A 123 -21.97 -19.62 32.69
CA THR A 123 -21.30 -20.74 32.04
C THR A 123 -21.41 -22.01 32.88
N GLU A 124 -22.62 -22.40 33.30
CA GLU A 124 -22.85 -23.63 34.05
C GLU A 124 -23.93 -24.50 33.39
N GLY A 125 -23.46 -25.55 32.71
CA GLY A 125 -24.08 -26.89 32.65
C GLY A 125 -25.44 -27.03 31.95
N PRO A 126 -25.58 -27.94 30.95
CA PRO A 126 -26.84 -28.18 30.27
C PRO A 126 -27.83 -28.93 31.19
N LYS A 127 -28.68 -28.19 31.92
CA LYS A 127 -29.86 -28.77 32.56
C LYS A 127 -31.08 -28.61 31.65
N LYS A 128 -31.48 -29.73 31.06
CA LYS A 128 -32.72 -29.92 30.30
C LYS A 128 -33.92 -29.61 31.20
N SER A 129 -34.68 -28.56 30.93
CA SER A 129 -36.11 -28.53 31.26
C SER A 129 -36.84 -27.45 30.47
N GLY A 130 -37.99 -27.84 29.92
CA GLY A 130 -38.74 -27.10 28.90
C GLY A 130 -39.41 -25.83 29.43
N SER A 131 -39.21 -24.72 28.70
CA SER A 131 -40.10 -23.56 28.67
C SER A 131 -39.73 -22.66 27.48
N THR A 132 -40.17 -23.05 26.29
CA THR A 132 -39.56 -22.57 25.02
C THR A 132 -40.31 -21.40 24.37
N ILE A 133 -41.51 -21.03 24.83
CA ILE A 133 -42.32 -20.03 24.10
C ILE A 133 -42.31 -18.65 24.78
N MET A 134 -42.38 -18.58 26.12
CA MET A 134 -42.41 -17.30 26.84
C MET A 134 -41.04 -16.60 26.92
N THR A 135 -39.94 -17.36 26.81
CA THR A 135 -38.56 -16.83 26.76
C THR A 135 -38.22 -16.17 25.42
N GLY A 136 -38.98 -16.46 24.34
CA GLY A 136 -38.82 -15.82 23.03
C GLY A 136 -39.29 -14.37 23.02
N VAL A 137 -40.48 -14.10 23.57
CA VAL A 137 -41.08 -12.75 23.61
C VAL A 137 -40.32 -11.80 24.52
N LYS A 138 -39.86 -12.27 25.70
CA LYS A 138 -38.95 -11.49 26.58
C LYS A 138 -37.61 -11.16 25.89
N ARG A 139 -37.12 -12.00 24.99
CA ARG A 139 -35.88 -11.76 24.21
C ARG A 139 -36.07 -10.75 23.08
N VAL A 140 -37.27 -10.67 22.49
CA VAL A 140 -37.58 -9.66 21.46
C VAL A 140 -37.69 -8.27 22.06
N LEU A 141 -38.38 -8.11 23.20
CA LEU A 141 -38.52 -6.81 23.89
C LEU A 141 -37.17 -6.23 24.37
N ARG A 142 -36.23 -7.08 24.80
CA ARG A 142 -34.88 -6.62 25.18
C ARG A 142 -34.04 -6.12 24.00
N LYS A 143 -34.39 -6.47 22.75
CA LYS A 143 -33.60 -6.07 21.57
C LYS A 143 -33.62 -4.56 21.39
N ASP A 144 -34.77 -3.93 21.52
CA ASP A 144 -34.92 -2.48 21.32
C ASP A 144 -34.27 -1.71 22.47
N GLU A 145 -34.34 -2.23 23.70
CA GLU A 145 -33.64 -1.67 24.87
C GLU A 145 -32.12 -1.75 24.71
N ILE A 146 -31.59 -2.89 24.27
CA ILE A 146 -30.15 -3.07 24.00
C ILE A 146 -29.72 -2.14 22.86
N LYS A 147 -30.49 -2.08 21.77
CA LYS A 147 -30.19 -1.19 20.63
C LYS A 147 -30.17 0.26 21.07
N LYS A 148 -31.18 0.71 21.82
CA LYS A 148 -31.24 2.06 22.39
C LYS A 148 -30.05 2.31 23.31
N GLY A 149 -29.69 1.34 24.15
CA GLY A 149 -28.54 1.46 25.05
C GLY A 149 -27.22 1.61 24.29
N ILE A 150 -27.03 0.90 23.18
CA ILE A 150 -25.84 1.03 22.32
C ILE A 150 -25.83 2.36 21.59
N THR A 151 -26.97 2.86 21.10
CA THR A 151 -27.04 4.19 20.49
C THR A 151 -26.71 5.30 21.49
N SER A 152 -27.21 5.21 22.73
CA SER A 152 -26.85 6.16 23.79
C SER A 152 -25.37 6.04 24.17
N LEU A 153 -24.82 4.82 24.23
CA LEU A 153 -23.38 4.61 24.47
C LEU A 153 -22.52 5.30 23.39
N ALA A 154 -22.90 5.17 22.11
CA ALA A 154 -22.22 5.86 21.02
C ALA A 154 -22.28 7.39 21.16
N GLN A 155 -23.43 7.95 21.53
CA GLN A 155 -23.57 9.39 21.78
C GLN A 155 -22.67 9.90 22.91
N TYR A 156 -22.54 9.12 24.01
CA TYR A 156 -21.67 9.50 25.11
C TYR A 156 -20.19 9.36 24.75
N ASN A 157 -19.80 8.34 24.00
CA ASN A 157 -18.44 8.19 23.47
C ASN A 157 -18.07 9.32 22.51
N ASP A 158 -18.96 9.70 21.59
CA ASP A 158 -18.74 10.84 20.68
C ASP A 158 -18.66 12.17 21.44
N SER A 159 -19.41 12.31 22.54
CA SER A 159 -19.34 13.50 23.40
C SER A 159 -18.02 13.54 24.18
N LEU A 160 -17.58 12.41 24.73
CA LEU A 160 -16.29 12.29 25.41
C LEU A 160 -15.13 12.58 24.45
N ARG A 161 -15.16 12.02 23.24
CA ARG A 161 -14.17 12.28 22.19
C ARG A 161 -14.05 13.77 21.89
N ARG A 162 -15.18 14.45 21.61
CA ARG A 162 -15.21 15.89 21.31
C ARG A 162 -14.69 16.75 22.47
N LEU A 163 -14.97 16.35 23.72
CA LEU A 163 -14.41 17.04 24.89
C LEU A 163 -12.88 16.90 24.94
N LEU A 164 -12.34 15.70 24.71
CA LEU A 164 -10.90 15.44 24.72
C LEU A 164 -10.16 16.11 23.56
N GLU A 165 -10.78 16.18 22.38
CA GLU A 165 -10.27 16.95 21.23
C GLU A 165 -10.25 18.45 21.54
N SER A 166 -11.28 18.96 22.21
CA SER A 166 -11.32 20.35 22.67
C SER A 166 -10.24 20.64 23.72
N CYS A 167 -9.97 19.70 24.63
CA CYS A 167 -8.88 19.81 25.62
C CYS A 167 -7.49 19.85 25.00
N SER A 168 -7.29 19.11 23.89
CA SER A 168 -6.00 19.06 23.18
C SER A 168 -5.60 20.44 22.62
N ASN A 169 -6.58 21.32 22.39
CA ASN A 169 -6.38 22.65 21.81
C ASN A 169 -6.17 23.77 22.84
N THR A 170 -6.57 23.62 24.11
CA THR A 170 -6.68 24.75 25.05
C THR A 170 -5.59 24.84 26.12
N ALA A 171 -4.91 23.75 26.48
CA ALA A 171 -3.86 23.77 27.51
C ALA A 171 -2.44 23.43 26.99
N TYR A 172 -2.32 22.88 25.78
CA TYR A 172 -1.04 22.46 25.20
C TYR A 172 -0.44 23.44 24.19
N ALA A 173 -1.19 24.48 23.79
CA ALA A 173 -0.73 25.43 22.78
C ALA A 173 0.36 26.41 23.26
N ASP A 174 0.47 26.65 24.58
CA ASP A 174 1.45 27.60 25.14
C ASP A 174 2.80 26.98 25.51
N ALA A 175 2.91 25.65 25.52
CA ALA A 175 4.20 24.96 25.62
C ALA A 175 4.78 24.69 24.21
N LYS A 176 5.39 25.74 23.64
CA LYS A 176 6.13 25.83 22.35
C LYS A 176 5.30 25.89 21.05
N PRO A 177 4.90 27.11 20.62
CA PRO A 177 4.58 27.36 19.23
C PRO A 177 5.88 27.46 18.40
N SER A 178 6.39 26.35 17.85
CA SER A 178 7.55 26.42 16.94
C SER A 178 7.54 25.46 15.74
N THR A 179 6.68 24.43 15.69
CA THR A 179 6.72 23.41 14.62
C THR A 179 5.54 23.44 13.65
N ALA A 180 4.34 23.89 14.05
CA ALA A 180 3.17 23.85 13.17
C ALA A 180 3.26 24.84 11.97
N ARG A 181 3.84 26.04 12.18
CA ARG A 181 4.02 27.04 11.11
C ARG A 181 5.09 26.65 10.09
N THR A 182 6.13 25.94 10.51
CA THR A 182 7.17 25.41 9.62
C THR A 182 6.66 24.22 8.81
N HIS A 183 5.78 23.40 9.38
CA HIS A 183 5.16 22.27 8.67
C HIS A 183 4.29 22.73 7.49
N HIS A 184 3.34 23.66 7.72
CA HIS A 184 2.46 24.16 6.65
C HIS A 184 3.19 24.86 5.51
N ARG A 185 4.27 25.59 5.82
CA ARG A 185 5.10 26.24 4.79
C ARG A 185 5.88 25.22 3.95
N ARG A 186 6.39 24.14 4.56
CA ARG A 186 7.05 23.05 3.82
C ARG A 186 6.07 22.31 2.92
N GLN A 187 4.91 21.94 3.46
CA GLN A 187 3.86 21.25 2.72
C GLN A 187 3.40 22.04 1.48
N SER A 188 3.24 23.36 1.60
CA SER A 188 2.86 24.21 0.46
C SER A 188 3.93 24.32 -0.63
N GLN A 189 5.22 24.26 -0.26
CA GLN A 189 6.31 24.22 -1.24
C GLN A 189 6.40 22.86 -1.94
N GLU A 190 6.15 21.79 -1.20
CA GLU A 190 6.21 20.42 -1.72
C GLU A 190 5.07 20.14 -2.72
N VAL A 191 3.85 20.58 -2.42
CA VAL A 191 2.71 20.50 -3.36
C VAL A 191 3.02 21.24 -4.67
N ARG A 192 3.66 22.42 -4.60
CA ARG A 192 4.08 23.15 -5.80
C ARG A 192 5.14 22.39 -6.60
N ARG A 193 6.16 21.85 -5.93
CA ARG A 193 7.19 21.03 -6.59
C ARG A 193 6.60 19.80 -7.27
N ARG A 194 5.61 19.15 -6.64
CA ARG A 194 4.91 17.99 -7.23
C ARG A 194 4.10 18.35 -8.47
N GLY A 195 3.44 19.51 -8.48
CA GLY A 195 2.75 20.01 -9.67
C GLY A 195 3.69 20.26 -10.86
N GLU A 196 4.84 20.89 -10.61
CA GLU A 196 5.89 21.11 -11.62
C GLU A 196 6.46 19.78 -12.13
N ASN A 197 6.71 18.84 -11.22
CA ASN A 197 7.18 17.50 -11.54
C ASN A 197 6.17 16.70 -12.38
N THR A 198 4.86 16.81 -12.09
CA THR A 198 3.81 16.11 -12.84
C THR A 198 3.80 16.54 -14.30
N GLN A 199 3.86 17.85 -14.58
CA GLN A 199 3.94 18.36 -15.95
C GLN A 199 5.20 17.88 -16.65
N PHE A 200 6.33 17.90 -15.94
CA PHE A 200 7.60 17.38 -16.43
C PHE A 200 7.47 15.91 -16.87
N TYR A 201 6.95 15.03 -16.01
CA TYR A 201 6.84 13.59 -16.27
C TYR A 201 5.84 13.26 -17.38
N ASN A 202 4.74 14.01 -17.48
CA ASN A 202 3.76 13.87 -18.55
C ASN A 202 4.35 14.22 -19.92
N GLY A 203 5.01 15.38 -20.00
CA GLY A 203 5.69 15.80 -21.23
C GLY A 203 6.82 14.83 -21.61
N PHE A 204 7.55 14.32 -20.61
CA PHE A 204 8.65 13.39 -20.84
C PHE A 204 8.15 12.04 -21.35
N HIS A 205 7.06 11.51 -20.76
CA HIS A 205 6.41 10.30 -21.24
C HIS A 205 5.91 10.46 -22.69
N GLU A 206 5.26 11.59 -23.00
CA GLU A 206 4.78 11.87 -24.36
C GLU A 206 5.94 11.93 -25.36
N VAL A 207 7.04 12.60 -25.01
CA VAL A 207 8.23 12.67 -25.85
C VAL A 207 8.84 11.28 -26.05
N LEU A 208 9.01 10.48 -25.00
CA LEU A 208 9.50 9.10 -25.12
C LEU A 208 8.63 8.26 -26.05
N GLY A 209 7.30 8.35 -25.93
CA GLY A 209 6.35 7.64 -26.79
C GLY A 209 6.45 8.00 -28.28
N LYS A 210 7.01 9.16 -28.63
CA LYS A 210 7.23 9.62 -30.02
C LYS A 210 8.68 9.47 -30.50
N SER A 211 9.59 9.12 -29.59
CA SER A 211 11.04 9.12 -29.85
C SER A 211 11.55 7.81 -30.42
N PHE A 212 10.75 6.73 -30.38
CA PHE A 212 11.09 5.45 -30.98
C PHE A 212 10.51 5.36 -32.40
N ARG A 213 11.40 5.39 -33.40
CA ARG A 213 11.08 5.34 -34.83
C ARG A 213 11.86 4.23 -35.54
N CYS A 214 11.80 3.04 -34.95
CA CYS A 214 12.56 1.88 -35.41
C CYS A 214 11.62 0.73 -35.79
N ASN A 215 12.14 -0.29 -36.46
CA ASN A 215 11.36 -1.47 -36.86
C ASN A 215 11.40 -2.60 -35.81
N CYS A 216 11.61 -2.27 -34.53
CA CYS A 216 11.60 -3.29 -33.48
C CYS A 216 10.19 -3.84 -33.28
N SER A 217 10.05 -5.17 -33.36
CA SER A 217 8.78 -5.86 -33.12
C SER A 217 8.38 -5.88 -31.65
N ARG A 218 9.34 -5.68 -30.73
CA ARG A 218 9.12 -5.63 -29.29
C ARG A 218 9.16 -4.18 -28.80
N GLY A 219 8.31 -3.86 -27.82
CA GLY A 219 8.33 -2.55 -27.16
C GLY A 219 9.58 -2.36 -26.32
N HIS A 220 10.14 -1.16 -26.34
CA HIS A 220 11.34 -0.78 -25.60
C HIS A 220 11.06 -0.57 -24.12
N GLN A 221 11.67 -1.39 -23.26
CA GLN A 221 11.54 -1.20 -21.82
C GLN A 221 12.38 -0.01 -21.31
N ALA A 222 11.71 0.92 -20.65
CA ALA A 222 12.29 2.06 -19.96
C ALA A 222 12.03 1.94 -18.46
N ASN A 223 13.07 2.07 -17.65
CA ASN A 223 13.00 2.00 -16.19
C ASN A 223 13.31 3.39 -15.61
N LEU A 224 12.29 4.10 -15.16
CA LEU A 224 12.38 5.44 -14.61
C LEU A 224 12.73 5.40 -13.11
N SER A 225 13.81 6.07 -12.73
CA SER A 225 14.13 6.30 -11.31
C SER A 225 13.31 7.44 -10.74
N VAL A 226 12.78 7.20 -9.54
CA VAL A 226 11.90 8.09 -8.80
C VAL A 226 12.70 9.23 -8.16
N SER A 227 13.95 8.96 -7.75
CA SER A 227 14.76 9.88 -6.95
C SER A 227 15.69 10.78 -7.76
N ASP A 228 16.26 10.28 -8.86
CA ASP A 228 17.47 10.87 -9.44
C ASP A 228 17.30 11.35 -10.90
N THR A 229 16.07 11.48 -11.38
CA THR A 229 15.76 11.98 -12.74
C THR A 229 16.56 11.28 -13.85
N PHE A 230 16.62 9.95 -13.79
CA PHE A 230 17.24 9.14 -14.83
C PHE A 230 16.31 8.03 -15.32
N VAL A 231 16.50 7.63 -16.58
CA VAL A 231 15.86 6.46 -17.19
C VAL A 231 16.93 5.46 -17.57
N MET A 232 16.67 4.19 -17.30
CA MET A 232 17.53 3.09 -17.70
C MET A 232 16.87 2.25 -18.78
N PHE A 233 17.60 2.01 -19.87
CA PHE A 233 17.16 1.16 -20.98
C PHE A 233 17.92 -0.18 -20.96
N GLN A 234 17.21 -1.31 -20.96
CA GLN A 234 17.83 -2.64 -20.99
C GLN A 234 18.35 -3.00 -22.40
N ALA A 235 19.25 -3.98 -22.49
CA ALA A 235 20.00 -4.27 -23.73
C ALA A 235 19.39 -5.37 -24.59
N GLU A 236 18.69 -6.32 -23.97
CA GLU A 236 18.27 -7.58 -24.56
C GLU A 236 17.42 -7.44 -25.85
N GLU A 237 16.68 -6.33 -25.98
CA GLU A 237 15.79 -6.10 -27.11
C GLU A 237 16.51 -5.61 -28.38
N LEU A 238 17.65 -4.93 -28.25
CA LEU A 238 18.29 -4.23 -29.37
C LEU A 238 19.22 -5.12 -30.20
N THR A 239 19.97 -6.02 -29.54
CA THR A 239 20.94 -6.90 -30.21
C THR A 239 20.26 -8.04 -30.96
N ARG A 240 19.19 -8.63 -30.39
CA ARG A 240 18.44 -9.71 -31.03
C ARG A 240 17.67 -9.22 -32.26
N ALA A 241 16.95 -8.10 -32.14
CA ALA A 241 16.18 -7.53 -33.25
C ALA A 241 17.05 -7.22 -34.48
N MET A 242 18.21 -6.57 -34.29
CA MET A 242 19.07 -6.19 -35.42
C MET A 242 19.91 -7.34 -36.01
N SER A 243 20.15 -8.41 -35.24
CA SER A 243 20.84 -9.60 -35.77
C SER A 243 19.99 -10.36 -36.81
N SER A 244 18.66 -10.35 -36.65
CA SER A 244 17.72 -11.01 -37.58
C SER A 244 17.64 -10.33 -38.95
N PHE A 245 17.97 -9.04 -39.04
CA PHE A 245 17.93 -8.28 -40.30
C PHE A 245 19.17 -8.47 -41.19
N ARG A 246 20.22 -9.17 -40.74
CA ARG A 246 21.44 -9.38 -41.52
C ARG A 246 21.46 -10.63 -42.42
N LEU A 247 20.35 -11.35 -42.55
CA LEU A 247 20.26 -12.56 -43.39
C LEU A 247 19.11 -12.49 -44.40
N ARG A 248 19.20 -11.55 -45.36
CA ARG A 248 18.56 -11.72 -46.68
C ARG A 248 19.17 -10.83 -47.77
N GLU A 249 20.49 -10.79 -47.87
CA GLU A 249 21.08 -10.46 -49.17
C GLU A 249 20.89 -11.68 -50.09
N ARG A 250 19.98 -11.52 -51.06
CA ARG A 250 19.84 -12.41 -52.22
C ARG A 250 21.22 -12.55 -52.88
N SER A 251 21.81 -13.72 -52.75
CA SER A 251 22.78 -14.20 -53.72
C SER A 251 22.00 -15.06 -54.71
N ASP A 252 21.68 -14.49 -55.87
CA ASP A 252 21.25 -15.26 -57.03
C ASP A 252 22.48 -15.94 -57.64
N THR A 253 22.74 -17.20 -57.30
CA THR A 253 23.37 -18.14 -58.23
C THR A 253 22.84 -19.56 -58.01
N ILE A 254 22.66 -20.22 -59.14
CA ILE A 254 21.94 -21.46 -59.43
C ILE A 254 22.81 -22.70 -59.12
N GLU A 255 22.14 -23.86 -58.92
CA GLU A 255 22.67 -25.24 -58.76
C GLU A 255 23.31 -25.53 -57.39
N SER A 256 23.01 -26.62 -56.66
CA SER A 256 22.63 -27.98 -57.08
C SER A 256 21.91 -28.79 -55.97
N ASP A 257 21.28 -29.86 -56.42
CA ASP A 257 20.63 -30.98 -55.71
C ASP A 257 21.34 -31.61 -54.47
N VAL A 258 20.48 -32.14 -53.58
CA VAL A 258 20.60 -33.40 -52.78
C VAL A 258 20.79 -33.35 -51.24
N THR A 259 19.82 -34.03 -50.61
CA THR A 259 19.70 -34.67 -49.27
C THR A 259 19.45 -33.86 -48.01
N ALA A 260 18.21 -34.02 -47.54
CA ALA A 260 17.73 -33.77 -46.19
C ALA A 260 18.36 -34.72 -45.16
N VAL A 261 18.81 -34.16 -44.03
CA VAL A 261 18.76 -34.79 -42.70
C VAL A 261 18.49 -33.68 -41.66
N GLY A 262 17.28 -33.72 -41.10
CA GLY A 262 16.87 -33.21 -39.77
C GLY A 262 17.33 -31.82 -39.32
N SER A 263 16.53 -30.78 -39.61
CA SER A 263 16.50 -29.55 -38.81
C SER A 263 15.24 -29.53 -37.95
N PRO A 264 15.30 -29.11 -36.67
CA PRO A 264 14.12 -28.91 -35.85
C PRO A 264 13.34 -27.72 -36.41
N THR A 265 12.11 -27.98 -36.84
CA THR A 265 11.11 -26.96 -37.12
C THR A 265 10.82 -26.18 -35.84
N CYS A 266 11.33 -24.95 -35.74
CA CYS A 266 10.78 -23.96 -34.84
C CYS A 266 9.33 -23.69 -35.29
N SER A 267 8.36 -24.08 -34.49
CA SER A 267 6.95 -23.77 -34.71
C SER A 267 6.74 -22.26 -34.61
N PRO A 268 6.03 -21.61 -35.56
CA PRO A 268 5.68 -20.19 -35.52
C PRO A 268 4.76 -19.78 -34.35
N ASP A 269 4.28 -20.72 -33.54
CA ASP A 269 3.23 -20.50 -32.56
C ASP A 269 3.71 -19.92 -31.21
N GLU A 270 5.03 -19.76 -30.98
CA GLU A 270 5.55 -19.21 -29.73
C GLU A 270 5.54 -17.67 -29.65
N GLU A 271 5.35 -16.96 -30.77
CA GLU A 271 5.37 -15.48 -30.79
C GLU A 271 4.02 -14.82 -30.41
N GLU A 272 2.88 -15.54 -30.53
CA GLU A 272 1.56 -14.99 -30.16
C GLU A 272 1.29 -14.97 -28.63
N ASP A 273 1.99 -15.81 -27.86
CA ASP A 273 1.78 -15.93 -26.42
C ASP A 273 2.35 -14.74 -25.61
N ASP A 274 3.45 -14.10 -26.06
CA ASP A 274 4.08 -12.95 -25.37
C ASP A 274 3.13 -11.72 -25.35
N MET A 275 2.35 -11.52 -26.41
CA MET A 275 1.35 -10.43 -26.46
C MET A 275 0.15 -10.68 -25.53
N SER A 276 -0.30 -11.93 -25.42
CA SER A 276 -1.44 -12.30 -24.58
C SER A 276 -1.12 -12.25 -23.09
N GLU A 277 0.13 -12.52 -22.70
CA GLU A 277 0.59 -12.31 -21.33
C GLU A 277 0.68 -10.82 -20.97
N LEU A 278 1.10 -9.96 -21.90
CA LEU A 278 1.29 -8.52 -21.69
C LEU A 278 0.00 -7.80 -21.28
N ILE A 279 -1.15 -8.32 -21.72
CA ILE A 279 -2.47 -7.70 -21.54
C ILE A 279 -3.08 -8.03 -20.17
N ARG A 280 -2.50 -8.90 -19.35
CA ARG A 280 -3.14 -9.26 -18.07
C ARG A 280 -3.03 -8.14 -17.03
N SER A 281 -4.19 -7.61 -16.63
CA SER A 281 -4.35 -6.60 -15.58
C SER A 281 -4.40 -7.16 -14.15
N THR A 282 -4.35 -8.49 -14.01
CA THR A 282 -4.49 -9.21 -12.74
C THR A 282 -3.21 -9.13 -11.91
N TRP A 283 -3.35 -8.91 -10.60
CA TRP A 283 -2.21 -8.77 -9.69
C TRP A 283 -1.32 -10.03 -9.60
N SER A 284 -1.94 -11.19 -9.39
CA SER A 284 -1.25 -12.48 -9.41
C SER A 284 -1.48 -13.20 -10.75
N PRO A 285 -0.46 -13.38 -11.60
CA PRO A 285 -0.61 -14.22 -12.78
C PRO A 285 -0.84 -15.67 -12.34
N ALA A 286 -1.77 -16.36 -13.03
CA ALA A 286 -1.87 -17.81 -12.91
C ALA A 286 -0.52 -18.42 -13.31
N ARG A 287 0.08 -19.22 -12.40
CA ARG A 287 1.34 -19.94 -12.67
C ARG A 287 1.09 -20.96 -13.78
N ASN A 288 1.17 -20.54 -15.04
CA ASN A 288 1.46 -21.47 -16.12
C ASN A 288 2.96 -21.70 -16.05
N GLY A 289 3.34 -22.91 -15.62
CA GLY A 289 4.72 -23.28 -15.40
C GLY A 289 5.55 -23.03 -16.64
N SER A 290 6.40 -22.01 -16.59
CA SER A 290 7.41 -21.79 -17.60
C SER A 290 8.68 -21.23 -16.97
N GLN A 291 9.78 -21.67 -17.55
CA GLN A 291 11.15 -21.60 -17.07
C GLN A 291 11.46 -20.28 -16.38
N ALA A 292 12.00 -20.35 -15.15
CA ALA A 292 12.53 -19.19 -14.46
C ALA A 292 13.50 -18.49 -15.40
N ALA A 293 13.10 -17.34 -15.94
CA ALA A 293 13.94 -16.49 -16.75
C ALA A 293 15.20 -16.23 -15.93
N GLN A 294 16.31 -16.79 -16.40
CA GLN A 294 17.58 -16.69 -15.71
C GLN A 294 17.85 -15.19 -15.54
N PRO A 295 18.21 -14.71 -14.32
CA PRO A 295 18.48 -13.30 -14.09
C PRO A 295 19.53 -12.85 -15.09
N CYS A 296 19.12 -12.03 -16.05
CA CYS A 296 20.05 -11.59 -17.06
C CYS A 296 20.81 -10.41 -16.46
N GLU A 297 22.04 -10.67 -16.04
CA GLU A 297 23.00 -9.64 -15.58
C GLU A 297 23.37 -8.74 -16.77
N GLN A 298 22.45 -7.87 -17.17
CA GLN A 298 22.65 -6.99 -18.32
C GLN A 298 22.94 -5.57 -17.89
N ALA A 299 23.98 -5.00 -18.50
CA ALA A 299 24.30 -3.60 -18.36
C ALA A 299 23.16 -2.73 -18.92
N ALA A 300 22.43 -2.07 -18.01
CA ALA A 300 21.47 -1.05 -18.38
C ALA A 300 22.19 0.24 -18.81
N LEU A 301 21.68 0.91 -19.85
CA LEU A 301 22.19 2.23 -20.22
C LEU A 301 21.47 3.29 -19.38
N LEU A 302 22.21 3.93 -18.48
CA LEU A 302 21.73 5.04 -17.67
C LEU A 302 21.65 6.31 -18.53
N VAL A 303 20.46 6.88 -18.66
CA VAL A 303 20.24 8.13 -19.37
C VAL A 303 19.74 9.16 -18.37
N LYS A 304 20.54 10.20 -18.14
CA LYS A 304 20.11 11.38 -17.38
C LYS A 304 19.33 12.29 -18.30
N TYR A 305 18.24 12.85 -17.78
CA TYR A 305 17.44 13.80 -18.52
C TYR A 305 17.27 15.10 -17.73
N SER A 306 17.06 16.20 -18.44
CA SER A 306 16.63 17.45 -17.82
C SER A 306 15.87 18.33 -18.81
N GLU A 307 14.91 19.09 -18.31
CA GLU A 307 14.17 20.08 -19.10
C GLU A 307 15.13 21.20 -19.54
N ILE A 308 15.13 21.52 -20.83
CA ILE A 308 15.96 22.60 -21.36
C ILE A 308 15.23 23.91 -21.24
N ARG A 309 15.76 24.82 -20.42
CA ARG A 309 15.37 26.23 -20.42
C ARG A 309 16.45 27.04 -21.14
N GLY A 310 16.30 27.23 -22.46
CA GLY A 310 17.17 28.10 -23.26
C GLY A 310 17.67 27.52 -24.59
N VAL A 311 18.42 28.34 -25.34
CA VAL A 311 18.96 27.98 -26.66
C VAL A 311 20.32 27.31 -26.48
N GLN A 312 20.34 25.98 -26.36
CA GLN A 312 21.58 25.20 -26.44
C GLN A 312 21.64 24.45 -27.78
N ASN A 313 22.83 24.44 -28.39
CA ASN A 313 23.11 23.81 -29.69
C ASN A 313 23.37 22.30 -29.54
N PHE A 314 22.43 21.58 -28.95
CA PHE A 314 22.52 20.12 -28.91
C PHE A 314 21.98 19.49 -30.20
N THR A 315 22.57 18.36 -30.59
CA THR A 315 22.11 17.58 -31.72
C THR A 315 20.75 16.93 -31.40
N PRO A 316 19.72 17.13 -32.23
CA PRO A 316 18.44 16.44 -32.05
C PRO A 316 18.63 14.93 -32.22
N ILE A 317 17.96 14.14 -31.41
CA ILE A 317 17.93 12.68 -31.51
C ILE A 317 16.67 12.30 -32.32
N PRO A 318 16.82 11.88 -33.60
CA PRO A 318 15.67 11.56 -34.45
C PRO A 318 15.01 10.24 -34.08
N ASP A 319 15.80 9.27 -33.63
CA ASP A 319 15.36 7.97 -33.14
C ASP A 319 16.18 7.56 -31.91
N LEU A 320 15.50 7.41 -30.79
CA LEU A 320 16.11 7.05 -29.50
C LEU A 320 16.67 5.62 -29.53
N CYS A 321 16.03 4.70 -30.25
CA CYS A 321 16.51 3.32 -30.40
C CYS A 321 17.89 3.29 -31.06
N GLN A 322 18.01 3.91 -32.24
CA GLN A 322 19.28 4.02 -32.95
C GLN A 322 20.35 4.78 -32.14
N TRP A 323 19.95 5.82 -31.41
CA TRP A 323 20.88 6.57 -30.56
C TRP A 323 21.43 5.73 -29.41
N ILE A 324 20.58 5.00 -28.66
CA ILE A 324 20.99 4.07 -27.60
C ILE A 324 21.96 3.02 -28.16
N HIS A 325 21.66 2.47 -29.33
CA HIS A 325 22.54 1.52 -29.99
C HIS A 325 23.91 2.14 -30.34
N THR A 326 23.92 3.38 -30.86
CA THR A 326 25.15 4.10 -31.18
C THR A 326 26.01 4.37 -29.95
N VAL A 327 25.39 4.77 -28.83
CA VAL A 327 26.06 4.98 -27.55
C VAL A 327 26.75 3.69 -27.10
N ARG A 328 26.05 2.56 -27.18
CA ARG A 328 26.57 1.25 -26.75
C ARG A 328 27.69 0.71 -27.63
N MET A 329 27.59 0.89 -28.95
CA MET A 329 28.59 0.39 -29.90
C MET A 329 29.82 1.29 -30.03
N SER A 330 29.78 2.49 -29.43
CA SER A 330 30.92 3.41 -29.45
C SER A 330 32.07 2.85 -28.60
N PRO A 331 33.30 2.75 -29.14
CA PRO A 331 34.41 2.20 -28.39
C PRO A 331 34.74 3.08 -27.17
N PRO A 332 35.00 2.49 -25.99
CA PRO A 332 35.18 3.22 -24.72
C PRO A 332 36.35 4.21 -24.74
N ASN A 333 37.30 4.03 -25.66
CA ASN A 333 38.57 4.78 -25.71
C ASN A 333 38.61 5.91 -26.76
N SER A 334 37.48 6.33 -27.35
CA SER A 334 37.49 7.47 -28.28
C SER A 334 37.88 8.76 -27.54
N PRO A 335 39.06 9.35 -27.81
CA PRO A 335 39.57 10.48 -27.04
C PRO A 335 38.68 11.71 -27.21
N GLY A 336 38.24 12.32 -26.10
CA GLY A 336 37.69 13.67 -26.06
C GLY A 336 36.21 13.86 -25.72
N ILE A 337 35.42 12.80 -25.50
CA ILE A 337 33.99 12.93 -25.12
C ILE A 337 33.67 11.97 -23.98
N SER A 338 33.48 12.48 -22.76
CA SER A 338 33.11 11.67 -21.58
C SER A 338 31.61 11.31 -21.55
N GLU A 339 30.77 12.15 -22.15
CA GLU A 339 29.30 12.01 -22.16
C GLU A 339 28.77 12.29 -23.57
N LEU A 340 27.90 11.41 -24.07
CA LEU A 340 27.16 11.66 -25.30
C LEU A 340 25.89 12.43 -24.95
N ASN A 341 25.75 13.60 -25.55
CA ASN A 341 24.63 14.51 -25.32
C ASN A 341 23.77 14.62 -26.58
N GLY A 342 22.45 14.59 -26.40
CA GLY A 342 21.50 14.90 -27.46
C GLY A 342 20.23 15.51 -26.88
N VAL A 343 19.29 15.84 -27.75
CA VAL A 343 17.99 16.40 -27.35
C VAL A 343 16.85 15.59 -27.93
N LEU A 344 15.93 15.20 -27.05
CA LEU A 344 14.65 14.60 -27.41
C LEU A 344 13.53 15.65 -27.33
N GLY A 345 12.52 15.45 -28.17
CA GLY A 345 11.30 16.24 -28.18
C GLY A 345 11.25 17.32 -29.26
N ASN A 346 10.21 18.14 -29.21
CA ASN A 346 9.89 19.20 -30.17
C ASN A 346 10.09 20.58 -29.53
N ASP A 347 9.78 21.66 -30.26
CA ASP A 347 10.00 23.03 -29.79
C ASP A 347 9.29 23.37 -28.46
N SER A 348 8.16 22.71 -28.16
CA SER A 348 7.41 22.93 -26.91
C SER A 348 8.00 22.21 -25.71
N ASN A 349 8.50 20.97 -25.89
CA ASN A 349 9.00 20.13 -24.79
C ASN A 349 10.35 19.53 -25.22
N ARG A 350 11.46 20.11 -24.75
CA ARG A 350 12.83 19.65 -25.07
C ARG A 350 13.52 19.10 -23.83
N TYR A 351 14.02 17.87 -23.95
CA TYR A 351 14.74 17.18 -22.89
C TYR A 351 16.18 16.94 -23.34
N THR A 352 17.17 17.36 -22.53
CA THR A 352 18.53 16.87 -22.76
C THR A 352 18.59 15.41 -22.39
N VAL A 353 19.36 14.65 -23.15
CA VAL A 353 19.64 13.24 -22.91
C VAL A 353 21.13 13.10 -22.82
N ARG A 354 21.61 12.63 -21.67
CA ARG A 354 23.04 12.40 -21.42
C ARG A 354 23.25 10.94 -21.07
N ALA A 355 24.11 10.27 -21.81
CA ALA A 355 24.56 8.92 -21.49
C ALA A 355 26.04 8.94 -21.08
N PRO A 356 26.39 8.41 -19.88
CA PRO A 356 27.76 8.17 -19.52
C PRO A 356 28.33 7.06 -20.40
N ARG A 357 29.60 7.17 -20.78
CA ARG A 357 30.29 6.11 -21.53
C ARG A 357 30.71 4.91 -20.67
N GLN A 358 30.88 5.13 -19.36
CA GLN A 358 31.15 4.04 -18.42
C GLN A 358 29.83 3.52 -17.86
N ASN A 359 29.55 2.26 -18.15
CA ASN A 359 28.42 1.56 -17.54
C ASN A 359 28.72 1.40 -16.06
N VAL A 360 27.89 2.02 -15.21
CA VAL A 360 27.84 1.64 -13.80
C VAL A 360 27.23 0.23 -13.77
N PRO A 361 27.88 -0.77 -13.17
CA PRO A 361 27.30 -2.10 -13.04
C PRO A 361 26.09 -2.00 -12.11
N MET A 362 24.91 -1.84 -12.70
CA MET A 362 23.64 -1.81 -12.01
C MET A 362 22.76 -2.90 -12.60
N SER A 363 22.32 -3.82 -11.75
CA SER A 363 21.42 -4.90 -12.15
C SER A 363 19.98 -4.43 -11.98
N ILE A 364 19.14 -4.62 -13.00
CA ILE A 364 17.71 -4.32 -12.90
C ILE A 364 16.96 -5.64 -12.84
N VAL A 365 16.32 -5.90 -11.71
CA VAL A 365 15.55 -7.12 -11.47
C VAL A 365 14.07 -6.77 -11.40
N PRO A 366 13.21 -7.37 -12.23
CA PRO A 366 11.75 -7.23 -12.10
C PRO A 366 11.26 -7.51 -10.68
N MET A 367 10.28 -6.75 -10.18
CA MET A 367 9.90 -6.83 -8.77
C MET A 367 9.33 -8.21 -8.37
N ASP A 368 8.66 -8.90 -9.29
CA ASP A 368 8.15 -10.26 -9.09
C ASP A 368 9.28 -11.29 -8.88
N GLN A 369 10.32 -11.22 -9.70
CA GLN A 369 11.53 -12.01 -9.54
C GLN A 369 12.29 -11.62 -8.27
N TRP A 370 12.34 -10.32 -7.98
CA TRP A 370 12.99 -9.81 -6.77
C TRP A 370 12.32 -10.34 -5.51
N LEU A 371 10.98 -10.29 -5.40
CA LEU A 371 10.24 -10.82 -4.25
C LEU A 371 10.50 -12.32 -4.05
N THR A 372 10.54 -13.09 -5.13
CA THR A 372 10.78 -14.54 -5.11
C THR A 372 12.21 -14.87 -4.62
N SER A 373 13.21 -14.09 -5.03
CA SER A 373 14.62 -14.27 -4.63
C SER A 373 14.99 -13.60 -3.30
N CYS A 374 14.21 -12.59 -2.89
CA CYS A 374 14.37 -11.93 -1.61
C CYS A 374 14.08 -12.91 -0.47
N GLY A 375 12.96 -13.63 -0.55
CA GLY A 375 12.51 -14.57 0.48
C GLY A 375 12.07 -13.86 1.78
N THR A 376 11.80 -14.66 2.81
CA THR A 376 11.30 -14.18 4.12
C THR A 376 12.41 -13.85 5.11
N GLU A 377 13.66 -13.80 4.65
CA GLU A 377 14.83 -13.61 5.50
C GLU A 377 14.77 -12.28 6.29
N ARG A 378 14.92 -12.37 7.61
CA ARG A 378 14.83 -11.22 8.52
C ARG A 378 15.82 -10.10 8.16
N LYS A 379 16.99 -10.45 7.61
CA LYS A 379 18.00 -9.48 7.16
C LYS A 379 17.51 -8.58 6.03
N LYS A 380 16.59 -9.07 5.19
CA LYS A 380 16.02 -8.31 4.07
C LYS A 380 14.74 -7.56 4.43
N ARG A 381 14.21 -7.74 5.65
CA ARG A 381 13.02 -7.03 6.14
C ARG A 381 13.16 -5.51 6.05
N ARG A 382 14.34 -4.97 6.39
CA ARG A 382 14.63 -3.53 6.25
C ARG A 382 14.48 -3.07 4.80
N VAL A 383 15.12 -3.77 3.87
CA VAL A 383 15.06 -3.45 2.43
C VAL A 383 13.62 -3.53 1.92
N ARG A 384 12.86 -4.54 2.34
CA ARG A 384 11.43 -4.66 1.98
C ARG A 384 10.59 -3.49 2.50
N ALA A 385 10.82 -3.08 3.75
CA ALA A 385 10.13 -1.92 4.35
C ALA A 385 10.53 -0.59 3.68
N GLU A 386 11.79 -0.45 3.29
CA GLU A 386 12.29 0.70 2.53
C GLU A 386 11.64 0.77 1.14
N LEU A 387 11.59 -0.36 0.42
CA LEU A 387 10.90 -0.44 -0.87
C LEU A 387 9.40 -0.16 -0.75
N ALA A 388 8.76 -0.56 0.35
CA ALA A 388 7.35 -0.25 0.60
C ALA A 388 7.10 1.25 0.77
N MET A 389 7.96 1.93 1.54
CA MET A 389 7.92 3.39 1.67
C MET A 389 8.16 4.07 0.32
N ASN A 390 9.22 3.66 -0.40
CA ASN A 390 9.56 4.20 -1.71
C ASN A 390 8.42 3.99 -2.71
N LEU A 391 7.77 2.82 -2.69
CA LEU A 391 6.61 2.53 -3.54
C LEU A 391 5.44 3.46 -3.21
N ALA A 392 5.08 3.63 -1.93
CA ALA A 392 4.00 4.53 -1.56
C ALA A 392 4.27 5.98 -2.01
N SER A 393 5.51 6.47 -1.82
CA SER A 393 5.93 7.78 -2.34
C SER A 393 5.90 7.84 -3.87
N THR A 394 6.26 6.76 -4.55
CA THR A 394 6.21 6.66 -6.01
C THR A 394 4.78 6.74 -6.53
N ILE A 395 3.86 5.99 -5.93
CA ILE A 395 2.43 6.06 -6.28
C ILE A 395 1.92 7.48 -6.06
N LEU A 396 2.23 8.11 -4.93
CA LEU A 396 1.83 9.48 -4.66
C LEU A 396 2.36 10.49 -5.68
N GLN A 397 3.59 10.32 -6.15
CA GLN A 397 4.20 11.22 -7.13
C GLN A 397 3.67 11.00 -8.55
N PHE A 398 3.37 9.75 -8.91
CA PHE A 398 3.13 9.36 -10.31
C PHE A 398 1.69 8.93 -10.60
N TYR A 399 0.78 8.86 -9.62
CA TYR A 399 -0.65 8.58 -9.88
C TYR A 399 -1.32 9.53 -10.88
N PRO A 400 -0.95 10.83 -11.02
CA PRO A 400 -1.60 11.71 -12.00
C PRO A 400 -0.91 11.67 -13.37
N THR A 401 0.05 10.76 -13.56
CA THR A 401 0.88 10.66 -14.76
C THR A 401 0.61 9.34 -15.51
N PRO A 402 0.87 9.26 -16.82
CA PRO A 402 0.73 8.01 -17.57
C PRO A 402 1.80 6.98 -17.24
N TRP A 403 2.78 7.29 -16.37
CA TRP A 403 3.80 6.34 -15.94
C TRP A 403 3.23 5.21 -15.09
N ILE A 404 2.13 5.45 -14.37
CA ILE A 404 1.48 4.45 -13.53
C ILE A 404 -0.02 4.47 -13.82
N GLU A 405 -0.50 3.40 -14.43
CA GLU A 405 -1.93 3.22 -14.66
C GLU A 405 -2.65 2.81 -13.36
N SER A 406 -3.95 3.06 -13.26
CA SER A 406 -4.76 2.59 -12.11
C SER A 406 -4.78 1.06 -11.96
N SER A 407 -4.50 0.34 -13.06
CA SER A 407 -4.35 -1.11 -13.10
C SER A 407 -2.89 -1.56 -13.10
N TRP A 408 -2.00 -0.87 -12.39
CA TRP A 408 -0.60 -1.28 -12.26
C TRP A 408 -0.43 -2.60 -11.49
N THR A 409 0.60 -3.37 -11.83
CA THR A 409 1.00 -4.60 -11.16
C THR A 409 2.50 -4.57 -10.88
N TRP A 410 3.07 -5.62 -10.29
CA TRP A 410 4.53 -5.70 -10.14
C TRP A 410 5.34 -5.67 -11.43
N ARG A 411 4.72 -5.92 -12.59
CA ARG A 411 5.39 -5.77 -13.89
C ARG A 411 5.72 -4.31 -14.21
N ASN A 412 5.03 -3.37 -13.59
CA ASN A 412 5.28 -1.94 -13.73
C ASN A 412 6.41 -1.45 -12.82
N PHE A 413 7.07 -2.34 -12.08
CA PHE A 413 8.14 -1.98 -11.15
C PHE A 413 9.30 -2.96 -11.26
N SER A 414 10.51 -2.41 -11.15
CA SER A 414 11.74 -3.19 -11.01
C SER A 414 12.56 -2.64 -9.86
N VAL A 415 13.54 -3.42 -9.41
CA VAL A 415 14.55 -3.01 -8.43
C VAL A 415 15.88 -2.89 -9.15
N ALA A 416 16.41 -1.68 -9.16
CA ALA A 416 17.78 -1.42 -9.57
C ALA A 416 18.70 -1.64 -8.37
N GLN A 417 19.61 -2.59 -8.50
CA GLN A 417 20.54 -3.01 -7.46
C GLN A 417 21.94 -2.51 -7.79
N ASP A 418 22.56 -1.86 -6.80
CA ASP A 418 24.01 -1.71 -6.72
C ASP A 418 24.55 -2.50 -5.52
N ASP A 419 25.87 -2.53 -5.33
CA ASP A 419 26.54 -3.31 -4.26
C ASP A 419 26.01 -3.01 -2.83
N SER A 420 25.31 -1.90 -2.65
CA SER A 420 24.90 -1.37 -1.33
C SER A 420 23.43 -0.95 -1.23
N SER A 421 22.73 -0.80 -2.35
CA SER A 421 21.45 -0.10 -2.40
C SER A 421 20.45 -0.80 -3.33
N HIS A 422 19.17 -0.59 -3.03
CA HIS A 422 18.05 -1.13 -3.80
C HIS A 422 17.10 0.02 -4.12
N HIS A 423 17.08 0.43 -5.38
CA HIS A 423 16.25 1.54 -5.84
C HIS A 423 15.05 1.03 -6.60
N LEU A 424 13.86 1.47 -6.18
CA LEU A 424 12.63 1.19 -6.90
C LEU A 424 12.60 2.03 -8.19
N VAL A 425 12.28 1.39 -9.31
CA VAL A 425 12.13 2.06 -10.60
C VAL A 425 10.82 1.67 -11.27
N ILE A 426 10.15 2.65 -11.90
CA ILE A 426 8.92 2.43 -12.66
C ILE A 426 9.30 1.86 -14.03
N THR A 427 8.71 0.74 -14.39
CA THR A 427 8.97 0.04 -15.65
C THR A 427 7.82 0.29 -16.63
N GLN A 428 8.15 0.86 -17.78
CA GLN A 428 7.20 1.13 -18.87
C GLN A 428 7.74 0.60 -20.19
N ARG A 429 6.86 0.21 -21.11
CA ARG A 429 7.23 -0.24 -22.45
C ARG A 429 6.74 0.74 -23.51
N PHE A 430 7.68 1.25 -24.30
CA PHE A 430 7.42 2.19 -25.38
C PHE A 430 7.54 1.51 -26.73
N TRP A 431 6.49 1.56 -27.52
CA TRP A 431 6.44 0.92 -28.85
C TRP A 431 6.83 1.92 -29.93
N SER A 432 7.41 1.40 -31.01
CA SER A 432 7.69 2.21 -32.20
C SER A 432 6.39 2.78 -32.80
N MET A 433 6.47 4.01 -33.29
CA MET A 433 5.35 4.69 -33.97
C MET A 433 4.87 3.97 -35.23
N ASP A 434 5.75 3.22 -35.89
CA ASP A 434 5.47 2.62 -37.20
C ASP A 434 4.72 1.28 -37.10
N MET A 435 4.50 0.76 -35.89
CA MET A 435 3.77 -0.49 -35.67
C MET A 435 2.29 -0.23 -35.39
N PRO A 436 1.36 -0.89 -36.12
CA PRO A 436 -0.06 -0.84 -35.82
C PRO A 436 -0.33 -1.29 -34.38
N ARG A 437 -0.83 -0.38 -33.54
CA ARG A 437 -1.23 -0.73 -32.18
C ARG A 437 -2.53 -1.51 -32.24
N HIS A 438 -2.48 -2.82 -32.06
CA HIS A 438 -3.64 -3.57 -31.62
C HIS A 438 -3.87 -3.24 -30.14
N SER A 439 -4.62 -2.17 -29.86
CA SER A 439 -4.99 -1.80 -28.50
C SER A 439 -6.01 -2.80 -27.96
N LEU A 440 -5.52 -3.95 -27.53
CA LEU A 440 -6.30 -4.89 -26.73
C LEU A 440 -6.23 -4.40 -25.29
N THR A 441 -7.11 -3.46 -24.94
CA THR A 441 -7.31 -3.11 -23.53
C THR A 441 -7.94 -4.34 -22.87
N PRO A 442 -7.31 -4.93 -21.84
CA PRO A 442 -7.93 -6.04 -21.13
C PRO A 442 -9.29 -5.60 -20.58
N ALA A 443 -10.28 -6.47 -20.71
CA ALA A 443 -11.55 -6.24 -20.04
C ALA A 443 -11.28 -6.08 -18.52
N PRO A 444 -11.80 -5.03 -17.87
CA PRO A 444 -11.62 -4.85 -16.45
C PRO A 444 -12.25 -6.04 -15.71
N SER A 445 -11.57 -6.52 -14.67
CA SER A 445 -12.07 -7.60 -13.81
C SER A 445 -13.46 -7.25 -13.24
N ARG A 446 -14.30 -8.28 -13.03
CA ARG A 446 -15.67 -8.12 -12.49
C ARG A 446 -15.64 -7.64 -11.05
N PHE A 447 -14.56 -7.93 -10.32
CA PHE A 447 -14.28 -7.40 -9.00
C PHE A 447 -14.41 -5.87 -8.96
N TRP A 448 -13.70 -5.16 -9.84
CA TRP A 448 -13.71 -3.69 -9.86
C TRP A 448 -15.07 -3.10 -10.26
N GLN A 449 -15.88 -3.85 -11.02
CA GLN A 449 -17.26 -3.46 -11.34
C GLN A 449 -18.19 -3.63 -10.13
N THR A 450 -17.96 -4.65 -9.31
CA THR A 450 -18.77 -4.98 -8.13
C THR A 450 -18.44 -4.07 -6.94
N PHE A 451 -17.17 -3.73 -6.77
CA PHE A 451 -16.66 -2.93 -5.65
C PHE A 451 -16.25 -1.53 -6.11
N SER A 452 -17.19 -0.80 -6.72
CA SER A 452 -16.96 0.55 -7.26
C SER A 452 -16.63 1.61 -6.19
N ASP A 453 -16.84 1.29 -4.92
CA ASP A 453 -16.44 2.15 -3.80
C ASP A 453 -14.96 2.05 -3.46
N LEU A 454 -14.28 0.99 -3.89
CA LEU A 454 -12.84 0.82 -3.74
C LEU A 454 -12.07 1.54 -4.85
N ASP A 455 -10.88 1.99 -4.51
CA ASP A 455 -9.94 2.61 -5.44
C ASP A 455 -8.88 1.57 -5.86
N PRO A 456 -8.77 1.24 -7.17
CA PRO A 456 -7.81 0.24 -7.64
C PRO A 456 -6.36 0.57 -7.30
N MET A 457 -5.97 1.84 -7.35
CA MET A 457 -4.61 2.29 -7.05
C MET A 457 -4.24 1.97 -5.60
N LEU A 458 -5.16 2.28 -4.66
CA LEU A 458 -4.97 2.03 -3.24
C LEU A 458 -5.04 0.55 -2.88
N VAL A 459 -6.00 -0.20 -3.42
CA VAL A 459 -6.12 -1.63 -3.13
C VAL A 459 -4.89 -2.39 -3.60
N ARG A 460 -4.36 -2.07 -4.79
CA ARG A 460 -3.12 -2.66 -5.32
C ARG A 460 -1.90 -2.24 -4.52
N LEU A 461 -1.86 -1.00 -4.02
CA LEU A 461 -0.85 -0.60 -3.04
C LEU A 461 -0.96 -1.45 -1.76
N GLY A 462 -2.17 -1.71 -1.26
CA GLY A 462 -2.40 -2.62 -0.14
C GLY A 462 -1.86 -4.03 -0.40
N PHE A 463 -2.11 -4.59 -1.58
CA PHE A 463 -1.54 -5.88 -1.99
C PHE A 463 -0.01 -5.86 -1.99
N ALA A 464 0.57 -4.84 -2.62
CA ALA A 464 2.01 -4.64 -2.68
C ALA A 464 2.65 -4.56 -1.29
N LEU A 465 2.05 -3.79 -0.39
CA LEU A 465 2.52 -3.62 0.98
C LEU A 465 2.45 -4.93 1.76
N ILE A 466 1.43 -5.77 1.54
CA ILE A 466 1.38 -7.12 2.14
C ILE A 466 2.52 -8.00 1.62
N GLU A 467 2.70 -8.04 0.30
CA GLU A 467 3.73 -8.89 -0.31
C GLU A 467 5.14 -8.44 0.08
N LEU A 468 5.38 -7.13 0.16
CA LEU A 468 6.62 -6.59 0.71
C LEU A 468 6.73 -6.87 2.20
N ALA A 469 5.63 -6.82 2.97
CA ALA A 469 5.65 -7.10 4.40
C ALA A 469 5.97 -8.55 4.73
N LEU A 470 5.52 -9.50 3.91
CA LEU A 470 5.72 -10.94 4.13
C LEU A 470 6.86 -11.53 3.29
N GLY A 471 7.30 -10.83 2.24
CA GLY A 471 8.38 -11.29 1.36
C GLY A 471 7.93 -12.43 0.44
N ARG A 472 6.62 -12.49 0.14
CA ARG A 472 5.97 -13.56 -0.62
C ARG A 472 4.82 -13.00 -1.45
N ARG A 473 4.52 -13.63 -2.58
CA ARG A 473 3.36 -13.25 -3.41
C ARG A 473 2.05 -13.69 -2.73
N LEU A 474 0.96 -12.94 -2.95
CA LEU A 474 -0.38 -13.32 -2.47
C LEU A 474 -0.81 -14.68 -3.03
N SER A 475 -0.48 -14.96 -4.29
CA SER A 475 -0.70 -16.28 -4.91
C SER A 475 -0.01 -17.41 -4.17
N ASP A 476 1.25 -17.22 -3.75
CA ASP A 476 2.00 -18.25 -3.04
C ASP A 476 1.41 -18.50 -1.64
N ILE A 477 0.95 -17.43 -0.96
CA ILE A 477 0.31 -17.55 0.36
C ILE A 477 -1.01 -18.33 0.25
N ARG A 478 -1.80 -18.08 -0.80
CA ARG A 478 -3.05 -18.81 -1.05
C ARG A 478 -2.79 -20.30 -1.27
N THR A 479 -1.78 -20.66 -2.07
CA THR A 479 -1.46 -22.07 -2.35
C THR A 479 -0.98 -22.84 -1.11
N ASP A 480 -0.35 -22.18 -0.15
CA ASP A 480 0.08 -22.82 1.10
C ASP A 480 -1.11 -23.17 1.99
N ASN A 481 -2.11 -22.30 2.04
CA ASN A 481 -3.33 -22.51 2.84
C ASN A 481 -4.18 -23.66 2.28
N GLU A 482 -4.26 -23.79 0.96
CA GLU A 482 -5.01 -24.87 0.29
C GLU A 482 -4.38 -26.26 0.51
N ARG A 483 -3.05 -26.35 0.61
CA ARG A 483 -2.36 -27.63 0.88
C ARG A 483 -2.61 -28.19 2.28
N GLY A 484 -3.06 -27.37 3.22
CA GLY A 484 -3.31 -27.79 4.60
C GLY A 484 -4.63 -28.55 4.80
N ASP A 485 -5.54 -28.50 3.83
CA ASP A 485 -6.91 -29.01 3.97
C ASP A 485 -7.24 -29.86 2.73
N GLU A 486 -6.72 -31.10 2.69
CA GLU A 486 -6.95 -32.11 1.64
C GLU A 486 -8.43 -32.58 1.58
N THR A 487 -9.36 -31.67 1.30
CA THR A 487 -10.71 -32.03 0.92
C THR A 487 -10.87 -31.82 -0.59
N ASP A 488 -11.10 -32.94 -1.29
CA ASP A 488 -11.38 -33.04 -2.74
C ASP A 488 -12.63 -32.22 -3.14
N VAL A 489 -12.52 -30.90 -3.18
CA VAL A 489 -13.56 -30.04 -3.74
C VAL A 489 -13.27 -29.88 -5.23
N VAL A 490 -14.15 -30.46 -6.04
CA VAL A 490 -14.17 -30.34 -7.50
C VAL A 490 -14.13 -28.86 -7.87
N VAL A 491 -12.99 -28.43 -8.42
CA VAL A 491 -12.77 -27.07 -8.90
C VAL A 491 -13.67 -26.85 -10.12
N ASP A 492 -14.70 -26.03 -9.94
CA ASP A 492 -15.52 -25.51 -11.02
C ASP A 492 -14.61 -24.73 -11.98
N ASP A 493 -14.59 -25.11 -13.26
CA ASP A 493 -13.75 -24.55 -14.35
C ASP A 493 -14.17 -23.10 -14.74
N GLY A 494 -15.02 -22.49 -13.91
CA GLY A 494 -15.38 -21.09 -14.00
C GLY A 494 -14.20 -20.22 -13.59
N ARG A 495 -13.48 -19.66 -14.58
CA ARG A 495 -12.43 -18.63 -14.44
C ARG A 495 -12.65 -17.76 -13.19
N GLN A 496 -11.98 -18.14 -12.11
CA GLN A 496 -12.08 -17.41 -10.85
C GLN A 496 -11.48 -16.01 -11.07
N ASP A 497 -12.20 -14.98 -10.62
CA ASP A 497 -11.71 -13.61 -10.72
C ASP A 497 -10.49 -13.45 -9.80
N MET A 498 -9.29 -13.42 -10.39
CA MET A 498 -8.02 -13.41 -9.66
C MET A 498 -7.90 -12.20 -8.73
N ASP A 499 -8.45 -11.04 -9.11
CA ASP A 499 -8.41 -9.85 -8.26
C ASP A 499 -9.30 -10.03 -7.01
N LEU A 500 -10.43 -10.73 -7.13
CA LEU A 500 -11.27 -11.07 -5.98
C LEU A 500 -10.58 -12.09 -5.06
N ALA A 501 -9.88 -13.07 -5.63
CA ALA A 501 -9.12 -14.05 -4.87
C ALA A 501 -7.96 -13.37 -4.10
N ASP A 502 -7.24 -12.47 -4.75
CA ASP A 502 -6.16 -11.69 -4.14
C ASP A 502 -6.69 -10.75 -3.05
N TYR A 503 -7.81 -10.06 -3.30
CA TYR A 503 -8.47 -9.23 -2.28
C TYR A 503 -8.91 -10.03 -1.06
N SER A 504 -9.53 -11.20 -1.27
CA SER A 504 -9.98 -12.07 -0.18
C SER A 504 -8.79 -12.59 0.65
N THR A 505 -7.70 -12.97 -0.04
CA THR A 505 -6.45 -13.41 0.60
C THR A 505 -5.83 -12.28 1.43
N ALA A 506 -5.72 -11.07 0.85
CA ALA A 506 -5.21 -9.88 1.52
C ALA A 506 -6.01 -9.53 2.78
N MET A 507 -7.35 -9.59 2.70
CA MET A 507 -8.24 -9.34 3.84
C MET A 507 -8.11 -10.40 4.95
N ALA A 508 -7.88 -11.67 4.59
CA ALA A 508 -7.65 -12.74 5.56
C ALA A 508 -6.32 -12.52 6.33
N ILE A 509 -5.23 -12.22 5.62
CA ILE A 509 -3.92 -11.88 6.21
C ILE A 509 -4.02 -10.66 7.15
N LEU A 510 -4.80 -9.65 6.75
CA LEU A 510 -5.02 -8.47 7.57
C LEU A 510 -5.77 -8.80 8.87
N GLN A 511 -6.72 -9.72 8.82
CA GLN A 511 -7.51 -10.14 9.98
C GLN A 511 -6.75 -11.07 10.92
N SER A 512 -5.83 -11.90 10.41
CA SER A 512 -4.96 -12.76 11.22
C SER A 512 -3.90 -11.96 12.00
N ASN A 513 -3.64 -10.70 11.62
CA ASN A 513 -2.61 -9.81 12.17
C ASN A 513 -1.17 -10.23 11.88
N GLU A 514 -0.96 -11.07 10.86
CA GLU A 514 0.38 -11.50 10.43
C GLU A 514 1.28 -10.30 10.09
N ILE A 515 0.72 -9.23 9.52
CA ILE A 515 1.45 -8.00 9.16
C ILE A 515 1.93 -7.24 10.41
N ARG A 516 1.09 -7.15 11.45
CA ARG A 516 1.48 -6.51 12.72
C ARG A 516 2.59 -7.31 13.40
N ASP A 517 2.50 -8.63 13.34
CA ASP A 517 3.50 -9.50 13.96
C ASP A 517 4.82 -9.47 13.18
N GLU A 518 4.77 -9.43 11.85
CA GLU A 518 5.94 -9.40 10.97
C GLU A 518 6.59 -8.02 10.87
N ILE A 519 5.83 -6.94 10.71
CA ILE A 519 6.37 -5.57 10.54
C ILE A 519 5.98 -4.68 11.72
N GLY A 520 4.70 -4.54 12.02
CA GLY A 520 4.26 -3.72 13.15
C GLY A 520 2.88 -3.09 12.94
N ASN A 521 2.32 -2.56 14.02
CA ASN A 521 0.96 -2.06 14.02
C ASN A 521 0.75 -0.86 13.08
N ALA A 522 1.70 0.09 13.05
CA ALA A 522 1.60 1.26 12.17
C ALA A 522 1.52 0.85 10.68
N TYR A 523 2.37 -0.10 10.28
CA TYR A 523 2.35 -0.64 8.92
C TYR A 523 1.03 -1.37 8.61
N GLN A 524 0.51 -2.18 9.56
CA GLN A 524 -0.78 -2.83 9.39
C GLN A 524 -1.94 -1.83 9.24
N CYS A 525 -1.92 -0.72 9.99
CA CYS A 525 -2.92 0.35 9.83
C CYS A 525 -2.89 0.96 8.43
N VAL A 526 -1.71 1.15 7.84
CA VAL A 526 -1.57 1.65 6.47
C VAL A 526 -2.13 0.64 5.47
N VAL A 527 -1.84 -0.65 5.63
CA VAL A 527 -2.41 -1.70 4.77
C VAL A 527 -3.95 -1.73 4.88
N ASP A 528 -4.51 -1.62 6.09
CA ASP A 528 -5.97 -1.56 6.31
C ASP A 528 -6.58 -0.34 5.59
N ALA A 529 -5.93 0.83 5.70
CA ALA A 529 -6.35 2.05 5.05
C ALA A 529 -6.38 1.92 3.51
N CYS A 530 -5.33 1.31 2.93
CA CYS A 530 -5.23 1.06 1.51
C CYS A 530 -6.30 0.08 1.01
N LEU A 531 -6.45 -1.08 1.65
CA LEU A 531 -7.39 -2.12 1.23
C LEU A 531 -8.85 -1.72 1.38
N ARG A 532 -9.19 -0.97 2.44
CA ARG A 532 -10.55 -0.47 2.67
C ARG A 532 -10.82 0.87 2.01
N CYS A 533 -9.79 1.52 1.48
CA CYS A 533 -9.81 2.87 0.93
C CYS A 533 -10.45 3.88 1.90
N ARG A 534 -10.21 3.72 3.21
CA ARG A 534 -10.86 4.50 4.27
C ARG A 534 -9.94 4.66 5.48
N VAL A 535 -10.01 5.84 6.10
CA VAL A 535 -9.21 6.18 7.29
C VAL A 535 -10.06 6.91 8.31
N LEU A 536 -9.70 6.78 9.59
CA LEU A 536 -10.28 7.57 10.67
C LEU A 536 -9.45 8.85 10.82
N SER A 537 -10.06 9.99 10.49
CA SER A 537 -9.52 11.31 10.77
C SER A 537 -10.25 11.94 11.97
N ASP A 538 -9.78 13.11 12.41
CA ASP A 538 -10.44 13.89 13.46
C ASP A 538 -11.89 14.28 13.06
N ASP A 539 -12.17 14.41 11.75
CA ASP A 539 -13.50 14.70 11.21
C ASP A 539 -14.37 13.44 11.04
N GLY A 540 -13.87 12.25 11.38
CA GLY A 540 -14.57 10.97 11.29
C GLY A 540 -14.03 10.04 10.23
N LEU A 541 -14.90 9.18 9.66
CA LEU A 541 -14.49 8.21 8.64
C LEU A 541 -14.36 8.91 7.28
N MET A 542 -13.14 9.02 6.78
CA MET A 542 -12.81 9.59 5.48
C MET A 542 -12.60 8.48 4.45
N VAL A 543 -13.02 8.73 3.21
CA VAL A 543 -12.78 7.83 2.07
C VAL A 543 -11.57 8.34 1.29
N LEU A 544 -10.65 7.44 0.97
CA LEU A 544 -9.49 7.71 0.13
C LEU A 544 -9.80 7.25 -1.30
N LYS A 545 -9.77 8.15 -2.27
CA LYS A 545 -9.95 7.82 -3.69
C LYS A 545 -9.14 8.73 -4.59
N SER A 546 -8.57 8.17 -5.65
CA SER A 546 -7.69 8.86 -6.61
C SER A 546 -8.38 9.93 -7.45
N ASP A 547 -9.70 9.85 -7.58
CA ASP A 547 -10.52 10.83 -8.30
C ASP A 547 -10.89 12.08 -7.46
N LEU A 548 -10.59 12.07 -6.16
CA LEU A 548 -10.84 13.20 -5.27
C LEU A 548 -9.70 14.20 -5.32
N GLY A 549 -10.02 15.50 -5.39
CA GLY A 549 -9.01 16.57 -5.45
C GLY A 549 -8.10 16.69 -4.21
N ARG A 550 -8.41 15.97 -3.13
CA ARG A 550 -7.59 15.88 -1.91
C ARG A 550 -6.73 14.62 -1.82
N PHE A 551 -6.84 13.72 -2.79
CA PHE A 551 -6.19 12.42 -2.76
C PHE A 551 -4.70 12.49 -2.46
N GLU A 552 -3.98 13.43 -3.08
CA GLU A 552 -2.55 13.61 -2.86
C GLU A 552 -2.22 13.92 -1.39
N SER A 553 -2.95 14.86 -0.79
CA SER A 553 -2.74 15.24 0.61
C SER A 553 -3.13 14.10 1.55
N ASP A 554 -4.24 13.43 1.26
CA ASP A 554 -4.75 12.34 2.09
C ASP A 554 -3.84 11.10 1.98
N LEU A 555 -3.31 10.78 0.80
CA LEU A 555 -2.36 9.69 0.60
C LEU A 555 -1.00 9.98 1.26
N GLU A 556 -0.49 11.22 1.18
CA GLU A 556 0.71 11.60 1.96
C GLU A 556 0.48 11.39 3.45
N GLN A 557 -0.59 11.98 4.00
CA GLN A 557 -0.84 12.02 5.44
C GLN A 557 -1.14 10.65 6.04
N PHE A 558 -1.92 9.81 5.36
CA PHE A 558 -2.43 8.57 5.95
C PHE A 558 -1.71 7.31 5.50
N VAL A 559 -0.85 7.40 4.46
CA VAL A 559 -0.11 6.24 3.94
C VAL A 559 1.39 6.51 3.94
N VAL A 560 1.85 7.57 3.27
CA VAL A 560 3.29 7.80 3.07
C VAL A 560 3.99 8.23 4.37
N GLU A 561 3.44 9.23 5.06
CA GLU A 561 4.02 9.77 6.31
C GLU A 561 4.06 8.70 7.42
N PRO A 562 3.01 7.91 7.68
CA PRO A 562 3.09 6.81 8.65
C PRO A 562 4.12 5.74 8.31
N LEU A 563 4.30 5.41 7.02
CA LEU A 563 5.35 4.48 6.59
C LEU A 563 6.75 5.08 6.80
N ARG A 564 6.91 6.37 6.50
CA ARG A 564 8.17 7.11 6.69
C ARG A 564 8.54 7.23 8.15
N ASP A 565 7.58 7.54 9.01
CA ASP A 565 7.76 7.65 10.46
C ASP A 565 8.09 6.30 11.08
N TYR A 566 7.35 5.26 10.68
CA TYR A 566 7.64 3.88 11.07
C TYR A 566 9.07 3.48 10.68
N HIS A 567 9.46 3.75 9.42
CA HIS A 567 10.80 3.43 8.94
C HIS A 567 11.87 4.18 9.74
N SER A 568 11.68 5.48 9.96
CA SER A 568 12.61 6.35 10.68
C SER A 568 12.75 5.94 12.15
N THR A 569 11.66 5.51 12.78
CA THR A 569 11.65 5.07 14.19
C THR A 569 12.43 3.78 14.39
N ILE A 570 12.34 2.83 13.44
CA ILE A 570 12.93 1.49 13.61
C ILE A 570 14.35 1.41 13.07
N TRP A 571 14.63 2.05 11.93
CA TRP A 571 15.91 1.94 11.24
C TRP A 571 16.71 3.25 11.19
N GLY A 572 16.20 4.31 11.80
CA GLY A 572 16.80 5.64 11.81
C GLY A 572 16.43 6.46 10.57
N ASN A 573 16.75 7.75 10.62
CA ASN A 573 16.49 8.66 9.50
C ASN A 573 17.25 8.19 8.26
N MET A 574 16.50 7.93 7.20
CA MET A 574 17.07 7.82 5.87
C MET A 574 17.63 9.19 5.46
N PRO A 575 18.73 9.24 4.68
CA PRO A 575 18.96 10.39 3.84
C PRO A 575 17.77 10.46 2.88
N VAL A 576 16.76 11.27 3.23
CA VAL A 576 15.62 11.53 2.35
C VAL A 576 16.21 12.08 1.06
N ALA A 577 15.98 11.41 -0.07
CA ALA A 577 16.20 12.01 -1.37
C ALA A 577 15.32 13.26 -1.41
N THR A 578 15.92 14.42 -1.18
CA THR A 578 15.20 15.70 -1.19
C THR A 578 14.75 15.97 -2.62
N PHE A 579 13.44 15.83 -2.86
CA PHE A 579 12.76 16.14 -4.12
C PHE A 579 12.74 17.65 -4.41
#